data_AF-A0A378ZRF8-F1
#
_entry.id   AF-A0A378ZRF8-F1
#
_cell.length_a   1.000
_cell.length_b   1.000
_cell.length_c   1.000
_cell.angle_alpha   90.00
_cell.angle_beta   90.00
_cell.angle_gamma   90.00
#
_symmetry.space_group_name_H-M   'P 1'
#
loop_
_entity.id
_entity.type
_entity.pdbx_description
1 polymer ?
#
loop_
_entity_poly.entity_id
_entity_poly.type
_entity_poly.pdbx_seq_one_letter_code
_entity_poly.pdbx_strand_id
1 'polypeptide(L)'
;MDVSLNRTEAQHGAAPELTVVLPTYNERGNVPLVIAALRKALEGVAWEVIFVDDNSPDGTAAAARAIAAEDPRIRVIRRVGRRGLSGACVEGMLASSAPFVAVMDADMQHDETLLPRMLAALRSGEVDLAVASRKVEGGDIGEGLSAIRKAGSNFANALARKLLKVTLSDPMSGFFMLRREVVDELAPRLSAQGFKILLDIVASGEGRLRIRELPFVFRERQEGESKLDTLVTLDYLGLLVSKYLGDMVSVRFLMFSLVGASGVLVHLVALRASLLALELDFNQAQIAATFVAMTTNFLLNNQLTYRDRRLTGFAMLRGLVTFYAVCSVGVLANVGVANLIYENEPVWWIAGAAGAVMGAVWNYAASSVLTWRKS
;
A
#
# COMPACT_ATOMS: atom_id res chain seq x y z
N MET A 1 -21.11 53.36 -17.41
CA MET A 1 -19.64 53.24 -17.53
C MET A 1 -19.37 51.79 -17.83
N ASP A 2 -19.15 51.53 -19.11
CA ASP A 2 -18.89 50.23 -19.70
C ASP A 2 -17.42 49.88 -19.40
N VAL A 3 -17.18 48.84 -18.60
CA VAL A 3 -15.82 48.31 -18.39
C VAL A 3 -15.75 47.02 -19.18
N SER A 4 -15.45 47.16 -20.47
CA SER A 4 -15.08 46.09 -21.38
C SER A 4 -13.77 45.48 -20.87
N LEU A 5 -13.85 44.49 -19.99
CA LEU A 5 -12.70 43.65 -19.63
C LEU A 5 -12.36 42.82 -20.86
N ASN A 6 -11.35 43.31 -21.59
CA ASN A 6 -10.64 42.58 -22.62
C ASN A 6 -9.93 41.39 -21.96
N ARG A 7 -10.68 40.32 -21.67
CA ARG A 7 -10.11 39.04 -21.26
C ARG A 7 -9.41 38.50 -22.49
N THR A 8 -8.10 38.65 -22.52
CA THR A 8 -7.21 37.80 -23.30
C THR A 8 -7.71 36.38 -23.09
N GLU A 9 -8.22 35.75 -24.16
CA GLU A 9 -8.62 34.35 -24.17
C GLU A 9 -7.36 33.53 -23.91
N ALA A 10 -7.00 33.39 -22.63
CA ALA A 10 -6.21 32.25 -22.19
C ALA A 10 -7.01 31.04 -22.64
N GLN A 11 -6.51 30.38 -23.69
CA GLN A 11 -7.03 29.11 -24.19
C GLN A 11 -7.18 28.18 -22.98
N HIS A 12 -8.38 28.16 -22.39
CA HIS A 12 -8.74 27.17 -21.41
C HIS A 12 -8.80 25.89 -22.25
N GLY A 13 -7.71 25.12 -22.21
CA GLY A 13 -7.68 23.79 -22.80
C GLY A 13 -8.94 23.05 -22.37
N ALA A 14 -9.56 22.33 -23.30
CA ALA A 14 -10.75 21.53 -23.02
C ALA A 14 -10.52 20.72 -21.73
N ALA A 15 -11.54 20.65 -20.86
CA ALA A 15 -11.46 19.89 -19.63
C ALA A 15 -10.96 18.45 -19.92
N PRO A 16 -10.04 17.91 -19.11
CA PRO A 16 -9.47 16.60 -19.39
C PRO A 16 -10.56 15.53 -19.31
N GLU A 17 -10.60 14.69 -20.33
CA GLU A 17 -11.43 13.50 -20.38
C GLU A 17 -10.76 12.32 -19.66
N LEU A 18 -9.44 12.23 -19.76
CA LEU A 18 -8.62 11.19 -19.14
C LEU A 18 -7.57 11.81 -18.22
N THR A 19 -7.51 11.34 -16.98
CA THR A 19 -6.35 11.58 -16.10
C THR A 19 -5.49 10.32 -16.02
N VAL A 20 -4.18 10.47 -16.19
CA VAL A 20 -3.20 9.44 -15.86
C VAL A 20 -2.55 9.75 -14.52
N VAL A 21 -2.68 8.86 -13.55
CA VAL A 21 -2.05 8.99 -12.22
C VAL A 21 -0.75 8.21 -12.22
N LEU A 22 0.34 8.90 -11.93
CA LEU A 22 1.69 8.35 -11.84
C LEU A 22 2.21 8.47 -10.40
N PRO A 23 2.11 7.43 -9.57
CA PRO A 23 2.75 7.41 -8.26
C PRO A 23 4.28 7.33 -8.42
N THR A 24 5.03 8.22 -7.76
CA THR A 24 6.49 8.30 -7.95
C THR A 24 7.28 8.31 -6.64
N TYR A 25 8.42 7.62 -6.67
CA TYR A 25 9.46 7.71 -5.64
C TYR A 25 10.83 7.43 -6.27
N ASN A 26 11.72 8.43 -6.32
CA ASN A 26 13.02 8.35 -7.00
C ASN A 26 12.92 8.06 -8.52
N GLU A 27 12.08 8.81 -9.23
CA GLU A 27 11.78 8.60 -10.65
C GLU A 27 12.22 9.78 -11.53
N ARG A 28 13.13 10.64 -11.04
CA ARG A 28 13.49 11.90 -11.73
C ARG A 28 13.88 11.71 -13.20
N GLY A 29 14.64 10.67 -13.51
CA GLY A 29 15.10 10.39 -14.87
C GLY A 29 13.96 10.02 -15.83
N ASN A 30 12.90 9.40 -15.31
CA ASN A 30 11.80 8.88 -16.11
C ASN A 30 10.70 9.91 -16.40
N VAL A 31 10.60 10.97 -15.59
CA VAL A 31 9.59 12.04 -15.75
C VAL A 31 9.49 12.59 -17.19
N PRO A 32 10.57 13.07 -17.84
CA PRO A 32 10.46 13.59 -19.21
C PRO A 32 10.12 12.50 -20.23
N LEU A 33 10.59 11.27 -20.02
CA LEU A 33 10.36 10.14 -20.93
C LEU A 33 8.89 9.73 -20.94
N VAL A 34 8.29 9.55 -19.76
CA VAL A 34 6.88 9.15 -19.65
C VAL A 34 5.96 10.24 -20.18
N ILE A 35 6.27 11.52 -19.97
CA ILE A 35 5.47 12.63 -20.53
C ILE A 35 5.54 12.64 -22.07
N ALA A 36 6.72 12.43 -22.66
CA ALA A 36 6.85 12.34 -24.11
C ALA A 36 6.06 11.14 -24.68
N ALA A 37 6.10 10.00 -23.98
CA ALA A 37 5.37 8.80 -24.37
C ALA A 37 3.84 9.01 -24.29
N LEU A 38 3.34 9.63 -23.21
CA LEU A 38 1.94 9.99 -23.05
C LEU A 38 1.45 10.96 -24.13
N ARG A 39 2.25 11.98 -24.47
CA ARG A 39 1.92 12.93 -25.55
C ARG A 39 1.68 12.21 -26.88
N LYS A 40 2.51 11.22 -27.19
CA LYS A 40 2.39 10.43 -28.42
C LYS A 40 1.21 9.46 -28.36
N ALA A 41 1.04 8.74 -27.26
CA ALA A 41 0.00 7.73 -27.13
C ALA A 41 -1.41 8.32 -27.07
N LEU A 42 -1.57 9.51 -26.48
CA LEU A 42 -2.85 10.17 -26.26
C LEU A 42 -3.11 11.33 -27.25
N GLU A 43 -2.52 11.26 -28.44
CA GLU A 43 -2.81 12.22 -29.50
C GLU A 43 -4.31 12.21 -29.83
N GLY A 44 -4.93 13.39 -29.87
CA GLY A 44 -6.38 13.54 -30.08
C GLY A 44 -7.27 13.26 -28.86
N VAL A 45 -6.70 12.98 -27.69
CA VAL A 45 -7.44 12.83 -26.42
C VAL A 45 -7.22 14.09 -25.56
N ALA A 46 -8.27 14.61 -24.93
CA ALA A 46 -8.12 15.63 -23.89
C ALA A 46 -7.64 14.95 -22.61
N TRP A 47 -6.36 15.10 -22.24
CA TRP A 47 -5.77 14.38 -21.12
C TRP A 47 -4.97 15.29 -20.18
N GLU A 48 -4.86 14.84 -18.93
CA GLU A 48 -3.91 15.35 -17.95
C GLU A 48 -3.13 14.19 -17.29
N VAL A 49 -2.00 14.50 -16.67
CA VAL A 49 -1.24 13.56 -15.83
C VAL A 49 -1.00 14.17 -14.47
N ILE A 50 -1.22 13.37 -13.41
CA ILE A 50 -0.96 13.76 -12.03
C ILE A 50 0.18 12.90 -11.49
N PHE A 51 1.35 13.52 -11.32
CA PHE A 51 2.45 12.92 -10.58
C PHE A 51 2.17 13.02 -9.08
N VAL A 52 2.12 11.89 -8.38
CA VAL A 52 1.92 11.83 -6.93
C VAL A 52 3.22 11.36 -6.27
N ASP A 53 4.01 12.33 -5.81
CA ASP A 53 5.38 12.13 -5.34
C ASP A 53 5.47 12.02 -3.81
N ASP A 54 6.13 10.96 -3.33
CA ASP A 54 6.29 10.64 -1.91
C ASP A 54 7.48 11.33 -1.23
N ASN A 55 7.62 12.61 -1.56
CA ASN A 55 8.71 13.48 -1.15
C ASN A 55 10.06 12.85 -1.51
N SER A 56 10.26 12.62 -2.81
CA SER A 56 11.47 11.99 -3.32
C SER A 56 12.70 12.86 -3.05
N PRO A 57 13.80 12.30 -2.49
CA PRO A 57 15.03 13.03 -2.25
C PRO A 57 15.80 13.41 -3.53
N ASP A 58 15.53 12.75 -4.65
CA ASP A 58 16.25 12.92 -5.92
C ASP A 58 15.81 14.15 -6.75
N GLY A 59 14.73 14.82 -6.33
CA GLY A 59 14.14 15.95 -7.04
C GLY A 59 13.06 15.59 -8.07
N THR A 60 12.49 14.38 -8.03
CA THR A 60 11.39 13.94 -8.93
C THR A 60 10.26 14.98 -9.04
N ALA A 61 9.72 15.45 -7.91
CA ALA A 61 8.67 16.46 -7.91
C ALA A 61 9.09 17.80 -8.54
N ALA A 62 10.36 18.19 -8.42
CA ALA A 62 10.87 19.41 -9.02
C ALA A 62 10.97 19.27 -10.55
N ALA A 63 11.42 18.11 -11.05
CA ALA A 63 11.46 17.82 -12.48
C ALA A 63 10.06 17.89 -13.11
N ALA A 64 9.05 17.27 -12.49
CA ALA A 64 7.67 17.31 -12.99
C ALA A 64 7.09 18.73 -12.95
N ARG A 65 7.41 19.52 -11.90
CA ARG A 65 6.96 20.92 -11.79
C ARG A 65 7.58 21.84 -12.83
N ALA A 66 8.83 21.61 -13.21
CA ALA A 66 9.49 22.40 -14.25
C ALA A 66 8.73 22.25 -15.58
N ILE A 67 8.31 21.02 -15.92
CA ILE A 67 7.52 20.77 -17.14
C ILE A 67 6.09 21.32 -17.00
N ALA A 68 5.48 21.21 -15.81
CA ALA A 68 4.16 21.76 -15.52
C ALA A 68 4.07 23.29 -15.65
N ALA A 69 5.20 24.01 -15.53
CA ALA A 69 5.24 25.45 -15.76
C ALA A 69 5.01 25.82 -17.23
N GLU A 70 5.24 24.89 -18.15
CA GLU A 70 5.13 25.08 -19.60
C GLU A 70 3.95 24.30 -20.21
N ASP A 71 3.52 23.20 -19.57
CA ASP A 71 2.45 22.34 -20.06
C ASP A 71 1.37 22.14 -18.97
N PRO A 72 0.17 22.77 -19.11
CA PRO A 72 -0.87 22.72 -18.09
C PRO A 72 -1.51 21.34 -17.91
N ARG A 73 -1.23 20.38 -18.82
CA ARG A 73 -1.66 18.98 -18.66
C ARG A 73 -0.89 18.26 -17.54
N ILE A 74 0.24 18.80 -17.11
CA ILE A 74 1.09 18.17 -16.10
C ILE A 74 0.79 18.76 -14.73
N ARG A 75 0.43 17.91 -13.77
CA ARG A 75 0.14 18.30 -12.39
C ARG A 75 0.99 17.49 -11.42
N VAL A 76 1.29 18.09 -10.26
CA VAL A 76 2.15 17.46 -9.25
C VAL A 76 1.54 17.60 -7.86
N ILE A 77 1.31 16.47 -7.20
CA ILE A 77 0.97 16.37 -5.78
C ILE A 77 2.20 15.87 -5.06
N ARG A 78 2.81 16.70 -4.20
CA ARG A 78 3.93 16.29 -3.34
C ARG A 78 3.41 15.96 -1.96
N ARG A 79 3.57 14.71 -1.53
CA ARG A 79 3.09 14.22 -0.23
C ARG A 79 4.22 14.27 0.80
N VAL A 80 4.11 15.19 1.75
CA VAL A 80 5.06 15.34 2.86
C VAL A 80 4.52 14.61 4.09
N GLY A 81 5.38 13.84 4.78
CA GLY A 81 5.01 13.07 5.98
C GLY A 81 4.12 11.85 5.74
N ARG A 82 3.82 11.52 4.47
CA ARG A 82 2.96 10.41 4.05
C ARG A 82 3.66 9.64 2.94
N ARG A 83 3.57 8.31 2.94
CA ARG A 83 4.15 7.42 1.91
C ARG A 83 3.31 6.18 1.67
N GLY A 84 3.40 5.62 0.46
CA GLY A 84 2.82 4.34 0.09
C GLY A 84 2.11 4.39 -1.27
N LEU A 85 2.37 3.38 -2.11
CA LEU A 85 1.88 3.30 -3.48
C LEU A 85 0.34 3.34 -3.56
N SER A 86 -0.37 2.50 -2.80
CA SER A 86 -1.84 2.49 -2.83
C SER A 86 -2.44 3.86 -2.47
N GLY A 87 -1.92 4.49 -1.42
CA GLY A 87 -2.35 5.83 -1.02
C GLY A 87 -2.04 6.89 -2.08
N ALA A 88 -0.92 6.78 -2.81
CA ALA A 88 -0.58 7.73 -3.88
C ALA A 88 -1.59 7.63 -5.02
N CYS A 89 -1.93 6.41 -5.41
CA CYS A 89 -2.94 6.15 -6.42
C CYS A 89 -4.30 6.74 -5.99
N VAL A 90 -4.77 6.46 -4.77
CA VAL A 90 -6.05 7.00 -4.28
C VAL A 90 -6.07 8.53 -4.28
N GLU A 91 -5.02 9.18 -3.77
CA GLU A 91 -4.92 10.64 -3.74
C GLU A 91 -4.90 11.26 -5.14
N GLY A 92 -4.18 10.64 -6.08
CA GLY A 92 -4.16 11.07 -7.48
C GLY A 92 -5.51 10.86 -8.18
N MET A 93 -6.16 9.72 -7.96
CA MET A 93 -7.47 9.41 -8.53
C MET A 93 -8.52 10.43 -8.06
N LEU A 94 -8.52 10.77 -6.76
CA LEU A 94 -9.47 11.72 -6.16
C LEU A 94 -9.18 13.20 -6.48
N ALA A 95 -7.95 13.53 -6.92
CA ALA A 95 -7.58 14.90 -7.26
C ALA A 95 -7.98 15.34 -8.69
N SER A 96 -8.53 14.42 -9.48
CA SER A 96 -8.95 14.65 -10.86
C SER A 96 -10.45 14.86 -10.97
N SER A 97 -10.86 15.68 -11.94
CA SER A 97 -12.26 15.84 -12.36
C SER A 97 -12.59 15.07 -13.64
N ALA A 98 -11.62 14.34 -14.21
CA ALA A 98 -11.79 13.63 -15.47
C ALA A 98 -12.78 12.45 -15.30
N PRO A 99 -13.64 12.18 -16.31
CA PRO A 99 -14.52 11.02 -16.35
C PRO A 99 -13.80 9.67 -16.32
N PHE A 100 -12.58 9.59 -16.83
CA PHE A 100 -11.77 8.38 -16.82
C PHE A 100 -10.45 8.60 -16.12
N VAL A 101 -10.03 7.62 -15.32
CA VAL A 101 -8.80 7.68 -14.53
C VAL A 101 -7.98 6.42 -14.77
N ALA A 102 -6.78 6.60 -15.32
CA ALA A 102 -5.78 5.56 -15.42
C ALA A 102 -4.77 5.67 -14.28
N VAL A 103 -4.24 4.53 -13.87
CA VAL A 103 -3.07 4.42 -12.98
C VAL A 103 -2.04 3.60 -13.71
N MET A 104 -0.78 4.05 -13.73
CA MET A 104 0.37 3.29 -14.24
C MET A 104 1.65 3.72 -13.54
N ASP A 105 2.64 2.82 -13.46
CA ASP A 105 3.98 3.13 -12.97
C ASP A 105 4.73 4.10 -13.91
N ALA A 106 5.62 4.91 -13.33
CA ALA A 106 6.39 5.92 -14.06
C ALA A 106 7.72 5.40 -14.63
N ASP A 107 8.06 4.13 -14.43
CA ASP A 107 9.38 3.54 -14.74
C ASP A 107 9.51 3.01 -16.19
N MET A 108 8.63 3.45 -17.08
CA MET A 108 8.57 3.07 -18.51
C MET A 108 8.35 1.57 -18.79
N GLN A 109 8.04 0.74 -17.78
CA GLN A 109 7.76 -0.69 -17.97
C GLN A 109 6.38 -0.96 -18.57
N HIS A 110 5.42 -0.08 -18.31
CA HIS A 110 4.08 -0.15 -18.87
C HIS A 110 4.03 0.42 -20.28
N ASP A 111 3.26 -0.23 -21.16
CA ASP A 111 3.06 0.21 -22.53
C ASP A 111 1.92 1.24 -22.61
N GLU A 112 2.30 2.51 -22.62
CA GLU A 112 1.39 3.65 -22.71
C GLU A 112 0.46 3.62 -23.94
N THR A 113 0.83 2.89 -25.00
CA THR A 113 0.02 2.76 -26.22
C THR A 113 -1.28 1.98 -26.00
N LEU A 114 -1.45 1.35 -24.83
CA LEU A 114 -2.71 0.72 -24.42
C LEU A 114 -3.74 1.70 -23.89
N LEU A 115 -3.34 2.88 -23.44
CA LEU A 115 -4.26 3.87 -22.86
C LEU A 115 -5.43 4.20 -23.81
N PRO A 116 -5.24 4.45 -25.12
CA PRO A 116 -6.35 4.68 -26.05
C PRO A 116 -7.33 3.50 -26.13
N ARG A 117 -6.82 2.27 -26.10
CA ARG A 117 -7.66 1.05 -26.17
C ARG A 117 -8.46 0.85 -24.88
N MET A 118 -7.85 1.11 -23.74
CA MET A 118 -8.51 1.08 -22.44
C MET A 118 -9.60 2.16 -22.35
N LEU A 119 -9.30 3.37 -22.82
CA LEU A 119 -10.24 4.48 -22.89
C LEU A 119 -11.42 4.14 -23.81
N ALA A 120 -11.17 3.58 -24.99
CA ALA A 120 -12.22 3.15 -25.91
C ALA A 120 -13.13 2.08 -25.30
N ALA A 121 -12.57 1.11 -24.58
CA ALA A 121 -13.33 0.08 -23.88
C ALA A 121 -14.23 0.69 -22.78
N LEU A 122 -13.73 1.66 -22.01
CA LEU A 122 -14.56 2.30 -21.00
C LEU A 122 -15.61 3.22 -21.62
N ARG A 123 -15.29 3.95 -22.71
CA ARG A 123 -16.23 4.80 -23.44
C ARG A 123 -17.46 4.04 -23.96
N SER A 124 -17.34 2.74 -24.27
CA SER A 124 -18.48 1.95 -24.76
C SER A 124 -19.60 1.81 -23.73
N GLY A 125 -19.31 1.96 -22.42
CA GLY A 125 -20.28 1.74 -21.35
C GLY A 125 -20.46 0.29 -20.94
N GLU A 126 -19.75 -0.64 -21.60
CA GLU A 126 -19.86 -2.07 -21.33
C GLU A 126 -19.05 -2.50 -20.11
N VAL A 127 -17.98 -1.76 -19.78
CA VAL A 127 -17.07 -2.07 -18.68
C VAL A 127 -16.84 -0.87 -17.76
N ASP A 128 -16.54 -1.20 -16.51
CA ASP A 128 -16.30 -0.28 -15.40
C ASP A 128 -14.80 -0.14 -15.10
N LEU A 129 -14.04 -1.18 -15.44
CA LEU A 129 -12.60 -1.30 -15.20
C LEU A 129 -11.91 -2.00 -16.38
N ALA A 130 -10.90 -1.35 -16.95
CA ALA A 130 -9.99 -1.94 -17.93
C ALA A 130 -8.63 -2.20 -17.25
N VAL A 131 -8.07 -3.41 -17.42
CA VAL A 131 -6.78 -3.78 -16.82
C VAL A 131 -5.83 -4.25 -17.91
N ALA A 132 -4.61 -3.70 -17.93
CA ALA A 132 -3.53 -4.27 -18.71
C ALA A 132 -3.03 -5.52 -17.98
N SER A 133 -3.19 -6.69 -18.59
CA SER A 133 -2.88 -7.99 -18.00
C SER A 133 -1.74 -8.67 -18.74
N ARG A 134 -0.80 -9.22 -17.97
CA ARG A 134 0.32 -10.03 -18.50
C ARG A 134 -0.08 -11.49 -18.71
N LYS A 135 -1.27 -11.90 -18.25
CA LYS A 135 -1.68 -13.31 -18.13
C LYS A 135 -2.81 -13.72 -19.08
N VAL A 136 -3.34 -12.77 -19.86
CA VAL A 136 -4.29 -13.07 -20.94
C VAL A 136 -3.55 -13.43 -22.23
N GLU A 137 -4.23 -14.08 -23.17
CA GLU A 137 -3.67 -14.49 -24.46
C GLU A 137 -3.06 -13.27 -25.21
N GLY A 138 -1.77 -13.35 -25.53
CA GLY A 138 -0.98 -12.26 -26.12
C GLY A 138 -0.26 -11.35 -25.11
N GLY A 139 -0.44 -11.55 -23.79
CA GLY A 139 0.35 -10.91 -22.75
C GLY A 139 1.65 -11.68 -22.47
N ASP A 140 2.72 -10.95 -22.12
CA ASP A 140 4.01 -11.54 -21.77
C ASP A 140 4.57 -10.90 -20.50
N ILE A 141 5.11 -11.74 -19.61
CA ILE A 141 5.74 -11.34 -18.34
C ILE A 141 7.22 -10.97 -18.58
N GLY A 142 7.78 -11.23 -19.76
CA GLY A 142 9.19 -11.09 -20.10
C GLY A 142 10.02 -12.31 -19.67
N GLU A 143 11.14 -12.57 -20.36
CA GLU A 143 11.96 -13.79 -20.19
C GLU A 143 12.68 -13.91 -18.83
N GLY A 144 12.65 -12.89 -17.98
CA GLY A 144 13.53 -12.75 -16.81
C GLY A 144 13.05 -13.31 -15.45
N LEU A 145 11.91 -14.01 -15.33
CA LEU A 145 11.44 -14.49 -14.01
C LEU A 145 11.81 -15.95 -13.73
N SER A 146 12.58 -16.18 -12.64
CA SER A 146 12.83 -17.53 -12.11
C SER A 146 11.53 -18.33 -11.91
N ALA A 147 11.55 -19.64 -12.18
CA ALA A 147 10.38 -20.52 -12.06
C ALA A 147 9.69 -20.46 -10.68
N ILE A 148 10.48 -20.23 -9.61
CA ILE A 148 9.98 -20.05 -8.23
C ILE A 148 9.13 -18.78 -8.10
N ARG A 149 9.53 -17.66 -8.70
CA ARG A 149 8.73 -16.42 -8.72
C ARG A 149 7.41 -16.61 -9.47
N LYS A 150 7.44 -17.36 -10.58
CA LYS A 150 6.23 -17.69 -11.37
C LYS A 150 5.25 -18.53 -10.56
N ALA A 151 5.74 -19.55 -9.85
CA ALA A 151 4.92 -20.39 -8.97
C ALA A 151 4.31 -19.58 -7.81
N GLY A 152 5.11 -18.73 -7.14
CA GLY A 152 4.63 -17.85 -6.07
C GLY A 152 3.54 -16.87 -6.53
N SER A 153 3.72 -16.24 -7.69
CA SER A 153 2.70 -15.35 -8.27
C SER A 153 1.41 -16.09 -8.61
N ASN A 154 1.50 -17.31 -9.11
CA ASN A 154 0.31 -18.11 -9.45
C ASN A 154 -0.45 -18.56 -8.20
N PHE A 155 0.26 -18.96 -7.14
CA PHE A 155 -0.34 -19.30 -5.85
C PHE A 155 -1.03 -18.08 -5.22
N ALA A 156 -0.34 -16.93 -5.19
CA ALA A 156 -0.90 -15.67 -4.72
C ALA A 156 -2.20 -15.34 -5.45
N ASN A 157 -2.20 -15.37 -6.80
CA ASN A 157 -3.40 -15.07 -7.59
C ASN A 157 -4.52 -16.09 -7.30
N ALA A 158 -4.21 -17.38 -7.21
CA ALA A 158 -5.22 -18.40 -6.88
C ALA A 158 -5.87 -18.15 -5.51
N LEU A 159 -5.08 -17.73 -4.52
CA LEU A 159 -5.58 -17.39 -3.20
C LEU A 159 -6.50 -16.17 -3.23
N ALA A 160 -6.13 -15.11 -3.96
CA ALA A 160 -6.98 -13.92 -4.15
C ALA A 160 -8.31 -14.28 -4.81
N ARG A 161 -8.28 -15.06 -5.90
CA ARG A 161 -9.50 -15.49 -6.60
C ARG A 161 -10.42 -16.31 -5.68
N LYS A 162 -9.86 -17.21 -4.87
CA LYS A 162 -10.63 -18.06 -3.96
C LYS A 162 -11.22 -17.28 -2.78
N LEU A 163 -10.42 -16.45 -2.12
CA LEU A 163 -10.85 -15.75 -0.91
C LEU A 163 -11.74 -14.55 -1.21
N LEU A 164 -11.46 -13.82 -2.29
CA LEU A 164 -12.09 -12.54 -2.59
C LEU A 164 -13.03 -12.59 -3.80
N LYS A 165 -13.31 -13.79 -4.32
CA LYS A 165 -14.18 -14.04 -5.50
C LYS A 165 -13.80 -13.19 -6.73
N VAL A 166 -12.51 -12.89 -6.86
CA VAL A 166 -11.98 -12.09 -7.97
C VAL A 166 -11.92 -12.95 -9.23
N THR A 167 -12.44 -12.43 -10.35
CA THR A 167 -12.43 -13.11 -11.66
C THR A 167 -11.21 -12.76 -12.53
N LEU A 168 -10.44 -11.74 -12.14
CA LEU A 168 -9.27 -11.24 -12.87
C LEU A 168 -8.13 -12.27 -12.97
N SER A 169 -7.53 -12.37 -14.16
CA SER A 169 -6.35 -13.21 -14.37
C SER A 169 -5.08 -12.62 -13.75
N ASP A 170 -4.92 -11.29 -13.80
CA ASP A 170 -3.80 -10.54 -13.22
C ASP A 170 -4.26 -9.43 -12.24
N PRO A 171 -4.74 -9.79 -11.03
CA PRO A 171 -5.14 -8.81 -10.01
C PRO A 171 -3.98 -7.97 -9.47
N MET A 172 -2.74 -8.25 -9.91
CA MET A 172 -1.52 -7.66 -9.38
C MET A 172 -0.95 -6.55 -10.29
N SER A 173 -1.62 -6.28 -11.42
CA SER A 173 -1.21 -5.25 -12.37
C SER A 173 -1.24 -3.86 -11.74
N GLY A 174 -0.20 -3.07 -12.01
CA GLY A 174 -0.12 -1.65 -11.67
C GLY A 174 -0.73 -0.76 -12.76
N PHE A 175 -1.23 -1.34 -13.85
CA PHE A 175 -1.71 -0.62 -15.02
C PHE A 175 -3.18 -0.93 -15.30
N PHE A 176 -4.05 0.01 -14.95
CA PHE A 176 -5.49 -0.13 -15.07
C PHE A 176 -6.16 1.24 -15.26
N MET A 177 -7.40 1.25 -15.75
CA MET A 177 -8.20 2.45 -15.98
C MET A 177 -9.64 2.18 -15.55
N LEU A 178 -10.25 3.13 -14.86
CA LEU A 178 -11.62 3.03 -14.35
C LEU A 178 -12.40 4.32 -14.58
N ARG A 179 -13.71 4.19 -14.51
CA ARG A 179 -14.64 5.32 -14.57
C ARG A 179 -14.62 6.10 -13.26
N ARG A 180 -14.83 7.41 -13.34
CA ARG A 180 -14.94 8.32 -12.19
C ARG A 180 -15.93 7.82 -11.15
N GLU A 181 -17.12 7.41 -11.58
CA GLU A 181 -18.17 6.89 -10.71
C GLU A 181 -17.72 5.68 -9.86
N VAL A 182 -16.87 4.82 -10.43
CA VAL A 182 -16.27 3.67 -9.73
C VAL A 182 -15.22 4.13 -8.71
N VAL A 183 -14.39 5.12 -9.07
CA VAL A 183 -13.44 5.71 -8.11
C VAL A 183 -14.20 6.23 -6.90
N ASP A 184 -15.24 7.03 -7.13
CA ASP A 184 -15.97 7.74 -6.08
C ASP A 184 -16.75 6.78 -5.17
N GLU A 185 -17.34 5.72 -5.74
CA GLU A 185 -18.01 4.66 -4.98
C GLU A 185 -17.04 3.86 -4.10
N LEU A 186 -15.88 3.49 -4.64
CA LEU A 186 -14.96 2.57 -3.99
C LEU A 186 -13.99 3.26 -3.03
N ALA A 187 -13.59 4.51 -3.32
CA ALA A 187 -12.56 5.23 -2.57
C ALA A 187 -12.72 5.22 -1.04
N PRO A 188 -13.93 5.35 -0.45
CA PRO A 188 -14.10 5.27 1.01
C PRO A 188 -13.71 3.92 1.63
N ARG A 189 -13.70 2.84 0.82
CA ARG A 189 -13.40 1.46 1.24
C ARG A 189 -11.98 1.01 0.87
N LEU A 190 -11.23 1.82 0.13
CA LEU A 190 -9.88 1.47 -0.30
C LEU A 190 -8.89 1.67 0.85
N SER A 191 -8.00 0.70 1.03
CA SER A 191 -6.86 0.80 1.92
C SER A 191 -5.83 1.78 1.32
N ALA A 192 -5.58 2.86 2.05
CA ALA A 192 -4.43 3.74 1.77
C ALA A 192 -3.07 3.06 2.06
N GLN A 193 -3.07 1.86 2.66
CA GLN A 193 -1.88 1.10 3.01
C GLN A 193 -1.62 -0.03 2.01
N GLY A 194 -0.34 -0.26 1.70
CA GLY A 194 0.10 -1.33 0.80
C GLY A 194 0.44 -0.82 -0.60
N PHE A 195 0.54 -1.76 -1.54
CA PHE A 195 1.05 -1.54 -2.89
C PHE A 195 0.21 -2.20 -3.99
N LYS A 196 -0.90 -2.87 -3.64
CA LYS A 196 -1.77 -3.60 -4.58
C LYS A 196 -3.17 -3.02 -4.63
N ILE A 197 -3.24 -1.77 -5.07
CA ILE A 197 -4.48 -1.00 -5.19
C ILE A 197 -5.49 -1.64 -6.14
N LEU A 198 -5.07 -2.28 -7.24
CA LEU A 198 -5.98 -2.95 -8.17
C LEU A 198 -6.76 -4.08 -7.47
N LEU A 199 -6.07 -4.92 -6.71
CA LEU A 199 -6.72 -5.99 -5.95
C LEU A 199 -7.71 -5.44 -4.94
N ASP A 200 -7.35 -4.35 -4.27
CA ASP A 200 -8.22 -3.66 -3.31
C ASP A 200 -9.49 -3.10 -3.97
N ILE A 201 -9.35 -2.46 -5.14
CA ILE A 201 -10.46 -1.99 -5.98
C ILE A 201 -11.40 -3.15 -6.33
N VAL A 202 -10.84 -4.25 -6.84
CA VAL A 202 -11.65 -5.37 -7.32
C VAL A 202 -12.33 -6.12 -6.17
N ALA A 203 -11.64 -6.27 -5.04
CA ALA A 203 -12.20 -6.85 -3.83
C ALA A 203 -13.32 -5.99 -3.25
N SER A 204 -13.11 -4.66 -3.19
CA SER A 204 -14.10 -3.69 -2.69
C SER A 204 -15.32 -3.57 -3.62
N GLY A 205 -15.16 -3.88 -4.91
CA GLY A 205 -16.24 -3.98 -5.87
C GLY A 205 -17.17 -5.19 -5.67
N GLU A 206 -16.82 -6.14 -4.79
CA GLU A 206 -17.68 -7.29 -4.40
C GLU A 206 -18.24 -8.08 -5.60
N GLY A 207 -17.50 -8.15 -6.71
CA GLY A 207 -17.91 -8.83 -7.94
C GLY A 207 -18.93 -8.08 -8.81
N ARG A 208 -19.25 -6.82 -8.49
CA ARG A 208 -20.17 -5.98 -9.29
C ARG A 208 -19.50 -5.30 -10.49
N LEU A 209 -18.18 -5.18 -10.47
CA LEU A 209 -17.43 -4.50 -11.53
C LEU A 209 -17.42 -5.34 -12.82
N ARG A 210 -17.78 -4.73 -13.94
CA ARG A 210 -17.58 -5.31 -15.28
C ARG A 210 -16.16 -5.01 -15.73
N ILE A 211 -15.35 -6.06 -15.90
CA ILE A 211 -13.90 -5.93 -16.09
C ILE A 211 -13.50 -6.42 -17.49
N ARG A 212 -12.68 -5.62 -18.19
CA ARG A 212 -11.99 -6.03 -19.44
C ARG A 212 -10.50 -6.14 -19.18
N GLU A 213 -9.91 -7.30 -19.48
CA GLU A 213 -8.45 -7.47 -19.50
C GLU A 213 -7.93 -7.28 -20.93
N LEU A 214 -6.91 -6.43 -21.10
CA LEU A 214 -6.20 -6.24 -22.36
C LEU A 214 -4.78 -6.81 -22.25
N PRO A 215 -4.30 -7.58 -23.25
CA PRO A 215 -2.94 -8.11 -23.23
C PRO A 215 -1.91 -6.98 -23.30
N PHE A 216 -0.84 -7.12 -22.52
CA PHE A 216 0.36 -6.30 -22.68
C PHE A 216 1.64 -7.08 -22.45
N VAL A 217 2.70 -6.61 -23.10
CA VAL A 217 4.07 -7.13 -22.94
C VAL A 217 4.80 -6.26 -21.92
N PHE A 218 5.24 -6.87 -20.83
CA PHE A 218 5.99 -6.18 -19.78
C PHE A 218 7.40 -5.85 -20.29
N ARG A 219 7.73 -4.56 -20.44
CA ARG A 219 9.08 -4.15 -20.90
C ARG A 219 10.10 -4.38 -19.79
N GLU A 220 11.31 -4.79 -20.16
CA GLU A 220 12.42 -4.89 -19.18
C GLU A 220 12.74 -3.52 -18.60
N ARG A 221 12.99 -3.49 -17.29
CA ARG A 221 13.34 -2.28 -16.55
C ARG A 221 14.69 -1.77 -17.04
N GLN A 222 14.75 -0.54 -17.56
CA GLN A 222 16.02 0.02 -18.06
C GLN A 222 16.98 0.44 -16.93
N GLU A 223 16.48 0.81 -15.75
CA GLU A 223 17.28 1.10 -14.55
C GLU A 223 16.55 0.73 -13.25
N GLY A 224 17.28 0.18 -12.26
CA GLY A 224 16.81 -0.02 -10.87
C GLY A 224 16.62 -1.48 -10.43
N GLU A 225 16.99 -1.80 -9.18
CA GLU A 225 16.88 -3.16 -8.64
C GLU A 225 15.43 -3.59 -8.34
N SER A 226 15.02 -4.75 -8.84
CA SER A 226 13.72 -5.36 -8.54
C SER A 226 13.76 -6.10 -7.20
N LYS A 227 13.30 -5.43 -6.14
CA LYS A 227 13.08 -6.07 -4.83
C LYS A 227 11.69 -6.66 -4.76
N LEU A 228 11.54 -7.92 -5.17
CA LEU A 228 10.50 -8.78 -4.56
C LEU A 228 10.93 -9.06 -3.13
N ASP A 229 10.75 -8.04 -2.29
CA ASP A 229 11.08 -8.04 -0.88
C ASP A 229 10.09 -8.94 -0.13
N THR A 230 10.54 -9.69 0.88
CA THR A 230 9.67 -10.50 1.75
C THR A 230 8.52 -9.66 2.33
N LEU A 231 8.77 -8.36 2.53
CA LEU A 231 7.80 -7.35 2.94
C LEU A 231 6.60 -7.22 1.99
N VAL A 232 6.84 -7.26 0.68
CA VAL A 232 5.81 -7.16 -0.37
C VAL A 232 4.84 -8.34 -0.27
N THR A 233 5.36 -9.54 0.01
CA THR A 233 4.54 -10.74 0.22
C THR A 233 3.70 -10.64 1.50
N LEU A 234 4.25 -10.10 2.59
CA LEU A 234 3.52 -9.95 3.86
C LEU A 234 2.38 -8.93 3.75
N ASP A 235 2.64 -7.76 3.17
CA ASP A 235 1.61 -6.74 2.89
C ASP A 235 0.46 -7.33 2.06
N TYR A 236 0.81 -8.16 1.06
CA TYR A 236 -0.16 -8.83 0.21
C TYR A 236 -1.06 -9.81 0.98
N LEU A 237 -0.46 -10.72 1.75
CA LEU A 237 -1.22 -11.67 2.56
C LEU A 237 -2.10 -10.96 3.59
N GLY A 238 -1.58 -9.90 4.21
CA GLY A 238 -2.35 -9.08 5.14
C GLY A 238 -3.55 -8.41 4.47
N LEU A 239 -3.40 -7.90 3.24
CA LEU A 239 -4.53 -7.33 2.48
C LEU A 239 -5.61 -8.38 2.18
N LEU A 240 -5.22 -9.59 1.79
CA LEU A 240 -6.17 -10.68 1.55
C LEU A 240 -6.99 -11.02 2.80
N VAL A 241 -6.32 -11.12 3.96
CA VAL A 241 -6.98 -11.41 5.23
C VAL A 241 -7.87 -10.24 5.66
N SER A 242 -7.41 -8.99 5.54
CA SER A 242 -8.21 -7.79 5.84
C SER A 242 -9.52 -7.80 5.05
N LYS A 243 -9.44 -7.99 3.73
CA LYS A 243 -10.63 -7.99 2.86
C LYS A 243 -11.53 -9.19 3.09
N TYR A 244 -10.96 -10.37 3.34
CA TYR A 244 -11.75 -11.55 3.70
C TYR A 244 -12.54 -11.35 5.00
N LEU A 245 -11.97 -10.61 5.95
CA LEU A 245 -12.62 -10.24 7.22
C LEU A 245 -13.46 -8.95 7.12
N GLY A 246 -13.75 -8.45 5.91
CA GLY A 246 -14.58 -7.25 5.72
C GLY A 246 -13.94 -5.96 6.26
N ASP A 247 -12.62 -5.86 6.22
CA ASP A 247 -11.82 -4.72 6.73
C ASP A 247 -12.00 -4.42 8.24
N MET A 248 -12.55 -5.37 9.01
CA MET A 248 -12.59 -5.30 10.48
C MET A 248 -11.17 -5.29 11.09
N VAL A 249 -10.20 -5.90 10.40
CA VAL A 249 -8.84 -6.07 10.87
C VAL A 249 -7.85 -5.52 9.86
N SER A 250 -7.20 -4.40 10.20
CA SER A 250 -6.23 -3.77 9.31
C SER A 250 -4.98 -4.61 9.08
N VAL A 251 -4.36 -4.47 7.89
CA VAL A 251 -3.05 -5.07 7.55
C VAL A 251 -1.98 -4.78 8.61
N ARG A 252 -1.97 -3.55 9.13
CA ARG A 252 -1.01 -3.11 10.15
C ARG A 252 -1.19 -3.85 11.48
N PHE A 253 -2.43 -4.10 11.89
CA PHE A 253 -2.71 -4.90 13.09
C PHE A 253 -2.27 -6.35 12.91
N LEU A 254 -2.48 -6.93 11.73
CA LEU A 254 -2.01 -8.29 11.41
C LEU A 254 -0.48 -8.38 11.48
N MET A 255 0.24 -7.43 10.87
CA MET A 255 1.69 -7.37 10.96
C MET A 255 2.18 -7.17 12.40
N PHE A 256 1.56 -6.26 13.14
CA PHE A 256 1.88 -6.03 14.55
C PHE A 256 1.70 -7.30 15.39
N SER A 257 0.60 -8.03 15.16
CA SER A 257 0.30 -9.28 15.86
C SER A 257 1.27 -10.40 15.49
N LEU A 258 1.69 -10.49 14.22
CA LEU A 258 2.70 -11.45 13.77
C LEU A 258 4.07 -11.19 14.42
N VAL A 259 4.48 -9.92 14.53
CA VAL A 259 5.68 -9.52 15.27
C VAL A 259 5.52 -9.83 16.76
N GLY A 260 4.34 -9.57 17.34
CA GLY A 260 4.06 -9.93 18.73
C GLY A 260 4.21 -11.43 19.00
N ALA A 261 3.67 -12.26 18.09
CA ALA A 261 3.76 -13.72 18.16
C ALA A 261 5.21 -14.22 18.03
N SER A 262 6.01 -13.64 17.12
CA SER A 262 7.44 -14.00 17.02
C SER A 262 8.22 -13.56 18.27
N GLY A 263 7.79 -12.48 18.93
CA GLY A 263 8.33 -12.04 20.21
C GLY A 263 8.26 -13.09 21.32
N VAL A 264 7.25 -13.97 21.31
CA VAL A 264 7.16 -15.08 22.27
C VAL A 264 8.31 -16.08 22.06
N LEU A 265 8.64 -16.39 20.80
CA LEU A 265 9.77 -17.28 20.49
C LEU A 265 11.10 -16.62 20.90
N VAL A 266 11.26 -15.32 20.61
CA VAL A 266 12.43 -14.54 21.03
C VAL A 266 12.57 -14.56 22.56
N HIS A 267 11.46 -14.38 23.29
CA HIS A 267 11.43 -14.46 24.75
C HIS A 267 11.93 -15.81 25.24
N LEU A 268 11.40 -16.92 24.72
CA LEU A 268 11.79 -18.26 25.15
C LEU A 268 13.27 -18.56 24.87
N VAL A 269 13.78 -18.12 23.71
CA VAL A 269 15.20 -18.27 23.36
C VAL A 269 16.09 -17.43 24.28
N ALA A 270 15.72 -16.16 24.52
CA ALA A 270 16.46 -15.25 25.39
C ALA A 270 16.46 -15.72 26.84
N LEU A 271 15.33 -16.26 27.32
CA LEU A 271 15.20 -16.86 28.65
C LEU A 271 16.14 -18.04 28.80
N ARG A 272 16.12 -18.97 27.84
CA ARG A 272 17.02 -20.13 27.85
C ARG A 272 18.49 -19.71 27.80
N ALA A 273 18.84 -18.75 26.97
CA ALA A 273 20.21 -18.23 26.89
C ALA A 273 20.64 -17.56 28.20
N SER A 274 19.76 -16.79 28.84
CA SER A 274 20.04 -16.12 30.11
C SER A 274 20.25 -17.10 31.27
N LEU A 275 19.47 -18.19 31.31
CA LEU A 275 19.62 -19.24 32.31
C LEU A 275 20.90 -20.07 32.11
N LEU A 276 21.24 -20.41 30.87
CA LEU A 276 22.32 -21.36 30.58
C LEU A 276 23.69 -20.71 30.34
N ALA A 277 23.73 -19.52 29.73
CA ALA A 277 24.99 -18.88 29.33
C ALA A 277 25.41 -17.77 30.29
N LEU A 278 24.44 -17.10 30.93
CA LEU A 278 24.71 -16.02 31.89
C LEU A 278 24.50 -16.46 33.34
N GLU A 279 24.02 -17.69 33.56
CA GLU A 279 23.76 -18.30 34.87
C GLU A 279 22.90 -17.40 35.78
N LEU A 280 22.02 -16.60 35.18
CA LEU A 280 21.10 -15.73 35.93
C LEU A 280 20.04 -16.58 36.66
N ASP A 281 19.58 -16.09 37.81
CA ASP A 281 18.40 -16.66 38.44
C ASP A 281 17.16 -16.49 37.55
N PHE A 282 16.12 -17.30 37.80
CA PHE A 282 14.93 -17.31 36.95
C PHE A 282 14.24 -15.94 36.84
N ASN A 283 14.19 -15.16 37.93
CA ASN A 283 13.54 -13.85 37.92
C ASN A 283 14.37 -12.85 37.09
N GLN A 284 15.69 -12.83 37.27
CA GLN A 284 16.60 -12.01 36.49
C GLN A 284 16.57 -12.39 35.01
N ALA A 285 16.61 -13.68 34.70
CA ALA A 285 16.53 -14.21 33.34
C ALA A 285 15.19 -13.86 32.67
N GLN A 286 14.07 -13.93 33.41
CA GLN A 286 12.74 -13.58 32.92
C GLN A 286 12.64 -12.07 32.60
N ILE A 287 13.16 -11.21 33.47
CA ILE A 287 13.21 -9.75 33.22
C ILE A 287 14.05 -9.46 31.98
N ALA A 288 15.26 -10.03 31.90
CA ALA A 288 16.16 -9.85 30.76
C ALA A 288 15.52 -10.30 29.44
N ALA A 289 14.93 -11.50 29.41
CA ALA A 289 14.24 -12.04 28.25
C ALA A 289 13.06 -11.15 27.80
N THR A 290 12.31 -10.60 28.76
CA THR A 290 11.18 -9.70 28.47
C THR A 290 11.67 -8.43 27.76
N PHE A 291 12.75 -7.81 28.25
CA PHE A 291 13.33 -6.64 27.59
C PHE A 291 13.91 -6.98 26.21
N VAL A 292 14.58 -8.12 26.04
CA VAL A 292 15.07 -8.57 24.73
C VAL A 292 13.92 -8.75 23.74
N ALA A 293 12.83 -9.40 24.16
CA ALA A 293 11.65 -9.61 23.33
C ALA A 293 10.95 -8.28 22.99
N MET A 294 10.71 -7.40 23.97
CA MET A 294 10.09 -6.09 23.72
C MET A 294 10.95 -5.22 22.79
N THR A 295 12.27 -5.24 22.96
CA THR A 295 13.19 -4.49 22.10
C THR A 295 13.14 -5.03 20.68
N THR A 296 13.21 -6.35 20.51
CA THR A 296 13.13 -6.99 19.19
C THR A 296 11.79 -6.69 18.52
N ASN A 297 10.68 -6.77 19.26
CA ASN A 297 9.35 -6.39 18.77
C ASN A 297 9.29 -4.92 18.34
N PHE A 298 9.88 -4.01 19.11
CA PHE A 298 9.97 -2.60 18.72
C PHE A 298 10.76 -2.41 17.43
N LEU A 299 11.94 -3.02 17.33
CA LEU A 299 12.82 -2.91 16.16
C LEU A 299 12.14 -3.47 14.91
N LEU A 300 11.54 -4.65 15.00
CA LEU A 300 10.80 -5.26 13.89
C LEU A 300 9.57 -4.43 13.50
N ASN A 301 8.79 -3.92 14.46
CA ASN A 301 7.66 -3.05 14.13
C ASN A 301 8.11 -1.72 13.51
N ASN A 302 9.24 -1.14 13.96
CA ASN A 302 9.77 0.10 13.38
C ASN A 302 10.27 -0.09 11.95
N GLN A 303 10.76 -1.28 11.61
CA GLN A 303 11.28 -1.59 10.28
C GLN A 303 10.20 -2.10 9.31
N LEU A 304 9.25 -2.90 9.81
CA LEU A 304 8.26 -3.62 8.99
C LEU A 304 6.89 -2.93 9.07
N THR A 305 6.25 -2.97 10.25
CA THR A 305 4.85 -2.53 10.47
C THR A 305 4.65 -1.03 10.29
N TYR A 306 5.59 -0.21 10.76
CA TYR A 306 5.56 1.25 10.72
C TYR A 306 6.65 1.81 9.82
N ARG A 307 7.00 1.10 8.75
CA ARG A 307 8.03 1.52 7.78
C ARG A 307 7.76 2.92 7.19
N ASP A 308 6.48 3.28 7.06
CA ASP A 308 6.01 4.59 6.59
C ASP A 308 6.29 5.72 7.59
N ARG A 309 6.50 5.37 8.87
CA ARG A 309 6.75 6.30 9.99
C ARG A 309 7.96 5.88 10.81
N ARG A 310 8.97 5.34 10.13
CA ARG A 310 10.15 4.77 10.78
C ARG A 310 10.85 5.84 11.63
N LEU A 311 11.04 5.53 12.91
CA LEU A 311 11.77 6.38 13.84
C LEU A 311 13.27 6.15 13.68
N THR A 312 14.04 7.23 13.68
CA THR A 312 15.51 7.22 13.59
C THR A 312 16.13 8.16 14.64
N GLY A 313 17.41 7.96 14.96
CA GLY A 313 18.15 8.79 15.91
C GLY A 313 17.46 8.90 17.29
N PHE A 314 17.38 10.11 17.84
CA PHE A 314 16.78 10.35 19.15
C PHE A 314 15.28 10.00 19.22
N ALA A 315 14.55 10.15 18.10
CA ALA A 315 13.14 9.76 18.03
C ALA A 315 12.96 8.24 18.23
N MET A 316 13.92 7.44 17.79
CA MET A 316 13.90 5.99 17.99
C MET A 316 14.05 5.60 19.48
N LEU A 317 14.94 6.29 20.21
CA LEU A 317 15.11 6.06 21.66
C LEU A 317 13.85 6.45 22.43
N ARG A 318 13.27 7.62 22.14
CA ARG A 318 11.99 8.03 22.74
C ARG A 318 10.87 7.05 22.40
N GLY A 319 10.85 6.56 21.16
CA GLY A 319 9.91 5.55 20.70
C GLY A 319 10.02 4.25 21.51
N LEU A 320 11.24 3.76 21.72
CA LEU A 320 11.50 2.54 22.49
C LEU A 320 11.00 2.66 23.93
N VAL A 321 11.30 3.77 24.60
CA VAL A 321 10.83 4.03 25.98
C VAL A 321 9.31 4.07 26.04
N THR A 322 8.68 4.77 25.08
CA THR A 322 7.21 4.85 24.99
C THR A 322 6.60 3.46 24.73
N PHE A 323 7.24 2.65 23.89
CA PHE A 323 6.81 1.29 23.61
C PHE A 323 6.86 0.39 24.85
N TYR A 324 7.91 0.45 25.67
CA TYR A 324 7.97 -0.28 26.94
C TYR A 324 6.83 0.13 27.89
N ALA A 325 6.57 1.43 28.02
CA ALA A 325 5.48 1.92 28.85
C ALA A 325 4.12 1.39 28.38
N VAL A 326 3.86 1.46 27.07
CA VAL A 326 2.63 0.94 26.46
C VAL A 326 2.48 -0.57 26.71
N CYS A 327 3.53 -1.36 26.43
CA CYS A 327 3.53 -2.80 26.63
C CYS A 327 3.27 -3.19 28.08
N SER A 328 3.82 -2.44 29.03
CA SER A 328 3.61 -2.67 30.46
C SER A 328 2.13 -2.50 30.85
N VAL A 329 1.45 -1.49 30.30
CA VAL A 329 -0.01 -1.32 30.49
C VAL A 329 -0.80 -2.41 29.78
N GLY A 330 -0.34 -2.89 28.62
CA GLY A 330 -0.97 -3.98 27.89
C GLY A 330 -1.00 -5.30 28.68
N VAL A 331 0.01 -5.55 29.52
CA VAL A 331 0.02 -6.69 30.44
C VAL A 331 -1.12 -6.56 31.46
N LEU A 332 -1.35 -5.36 32.01
CA LEU A 332 -2.46 -5.12 32.94
C LEU A 332 -3.82 -5.31 32.26
N ALA A 333 -3.97 -4.82 31.03
CA ALA A 333 -5.20 -5.01 30.24
C ALA A 333 -5.47 -6.50 29.95
N ASN A 334 -4.44 -7.26 29.61
CA ASN A 334 -4.52 -8.70 29.42
C ASN A 334 -5.02 -9.41 30.69
N VAL A 335 -4.34 -9.19 31.82
CA VAL A 335 -4.69 -9.82 33.11
C VAL A 335 -6.10 -9.42 33.55
N GLY A 336 -6.47 -8.14 33.42
CA GLY A 336 -7.79 -7.65 33.80
C GLY A 336 -8.91 -8.32 33.02
N VAL A 337 -8.80 -8.41 31.69
CA VAL A 337 -9.82 -9.06 30.85
C VAL A 337 -9.86 -10.57 31.08
N ALA A 338 -8.70 -11.21 31.20
CA ALA A 338 -8.65 -12.64 31.48
C ALA A 338 -9.37 -12.97 32.80
N ASN A 339 -9.14 -12.20 33.86
CA ASN A 339 -9.81 -12.40 35.14
C ASN A 339 -11.32 -12.18 35.04
N LEU A 340 -11.77 -11.09 34.39
CA LEU A 340 -13.21 -10.83 34.21
C LEU A 340 -13.92 -11.97 33.47
N ILE A 341 -13.30 -12.54 32.43
CA ILE A 341 -13.87 -13.66 31.70
C ILE A 341 -13.85 -14.93 32.56
N TYR A 342 -12.75 -15.19 33.27
CA TYR A 342 -12.61 -16.37 34.11
C TYR A 342 -13.61 -16.37 35.29
N GLU A 343 -13.89 -15.21 35.87
CA GLU A 343 -14.87 -15.07 36.96
C GLU A 343 -16.31 -15.34 36.50
N ASN A 344 -16.64 -15.02 35.24
CA ASN A 344 -17.96 -15.29 34.68
C ASN A 344 -18.07 -16.70 34.11
N GLU A 345 -17.04 -17.18 33.42
CA GLU A 345 -16.97 -18.49 32.74
C GLU A 345 -15.57 -19.08 32.98
N PRO A 346 -15.39 -20.02 33.93
CA PRO A 346 -14.09 -20.46 34.43
C PRO A 346 -13.32 -21.41 33.49
N VAL A 347 -13.33 -21.11 32.20
CA VAL A 347 -12.57 -21.80 31.17
C VAL A 347 -11.25 -21.07 30.95
N TRP A 348 -10.21 -21.53 31.63
CA TRP A 348 -8.90 -20.84 31.72
C TRP A 348 -8.28 -20.47 30.36
N TRP A 349 -8.43 -21.33 29.35
CA TRP A 349 -7.81 -21.08 28.04
C TRP A 349 -8.57 -20.03 27.23
N ILE A 350 -9.89 -19.93 27.41
CA ILE A 350 -10.72 -18.88 26.80
C ILE A 350 -10.38 -17.53 27.43
N ALA A 351 -10.33 -17.48 28.76
CA ALA A 351 -9.92 -16.30 29.53
C ALA A 351 -8.51 -15.83 29.12
N GLY A 352 -7.54 -16.75 29.06
CA GLY A 352 -6.18 -16.44 28.64
C GLY A 352 -6.08 -15.95 27.19
N ALA A 353 -6.82 -16.57 26.26
CA ALA A 353 -6.86 -16.15 24.86
C ALA A 353 -7.47 -14.75 24.71
N ALA A 354 -8.58 -14.47 25.40
CA ALA A 354 -9.23 -13.18 25.35
C ALA A 354 -8.39 -12.06 25.98
N GLY A 355 -7.71 -12.35 27.10
CA GLY A 355 -6.72 -11.44 27.67
C GLY A 355 -5.58 -11.15 26.70
N ALA A 356 -5.01 -12.18 26.06
CA ALA A 356 -3.94 -12.00 25.08
C ALA A 356 -4.38 -11.15 23.87
N VAL A 357 -5.60 -11.37 23.36
CA VAL A 357 -6.18 -10.53 22.29
C VAL A 357 -6.32 -9.08 22.75
N MET A 358 -6.84 -8.83 23.95
CA MET A 358 -7.00 -7.48 24.47
C MET A 358 -5.66 -6.77 24.71
N GLY A 359 -4.65 -7.50 25.21
CA GLY A 359 -3.29 -6.99 25.32
C GLY A 359 -2.70 -6.63 23.95
N ALA A 360 -2.91 -7.46 22.92
CA ALA A 360 -2.46 -7.18 21.56
C ALA A 360 -3.16 -5.95 20.96
N VAL A 361 -4.48 -5.83 21.13
CA VAL A 361 -5.27 -4.68 20.68
C VAL A 361 -4.82 -3.40 21.37
N TRP A 362 -4.65 -3.43 22.70
CA TRP A 362 -4.12 -2.30 23.46
C TRP A 362 -2.74 -1.88 22.97
N ASN A 363 -1.81 -2.83 22.91
CA ASN A 363 -0.42 -2.58 22.50
C ASN A 363 -0.37 -1.99 21.09
N TYR A 364 -1.19 -2.49 20.17
CA TYR A 364 -1.30 -1.94 18.82
C TYR A 364 -1.85 -0.51 18.83
N ALA A 365 -3.03 -0.30 19.41
CA ALA A 365 -3.73 0.98 19.38
C ALA A 365 -2.90 2.07 20.06
N ALA A 366 -2.44 1.82 21.29
CA ALA A 366 -1.65 2.78 22.04
C ALA A 366 -0.29 3.04 21.37
N SER A 367 0.41 2.03 20.87
CA SER A 367 1.68 2.24 20.16
C SER A 367 1.50 3.03 18.86
N SER A 368 0.40 2.80 18.13
CA SER A 368 0.12 3.52 16.88
C SER A 368 -0.09 5.02 17.08
N VAL A 369 -0.56 5.43 18.27
CA VAL A 369 -0.86 6.83 18.61
C VAL A 369 0.27 7.48 19.41
N LEU A 370 0.90 6.74 20.33
CA LEU A 370 1.88 7.29 21.26
C LEU A 370 3.32 7.13 20.77
N THR A 371 3.64 5.98 20.19
CA THR A 371 5.00 5.62 19.73
C THR A 371 5.22 6.06 18.28
N TRP A 372 4.39 5.63 17.34
CA TRP A 372 4.51 5.93 15.90
C TRP A 372 3.47 6.95 15.42
N ARG A 373 3.55 8.15 16.02
CA ARG A 373 2.62 9.26 15.76
C ARG A 373 2.62 9.63 14.26
N LYS A 374 1.46 10.03 13.73
CA LYS A 374 1.40 10.73 12.44
C LYS A 374 2.01 12.13 12.66
N SER A 375 3.08 12.44 11.92
CA SER A 375 3.62 13.81 11.85
C SER A 375 2.72 14.71 11.03
#